data_AF-A0A965D026-F1
#
_entry.id   AF-A0A965D026-F1
#
_cell.length_a   1.000
_cell.length_b   1.000
_cell.length_c   1.000
_cell.angle_alpha   90.00
_cell.angle_beta   90.00
_cell.angle_gamma   90.00
#
_symmetry.space_group_name_H-M   'P 1'
#
loop_
_entity.id
_entity.type
_entity.pdbx_description
1 polymer ?
#
loop_
_entity_poly.entity_id
_entity_poly.type
_entity_poly.pdbx_seq_one_letter_code
_entity_poly.pdbx_strand_id
1 'polypeptide(L)'
;MWDIIVRNFNILRNGQVNSSFMAQTIPGDFNNDGYIDIFNPGTGSYAGVPIDNAQWIIWNPTTKSYDNKKLFNDKSLQYFGGNQRRSVSYDINKDGFTDVVIFDHGDDSAPPGDLKYWQPLRIVLSDGKGGYDLKDLTNITPKLMYNHSGDIGDLNNDGYPDLVSATGNTIYISWGISNYPYFSNNVAYFSVDYFNSKLVSDNGFGDNVPQAAGADIITIADINKDGWNDIIQGCAEMSMRYDTYLPWDIKNRLLINQGKGRFNQNGIIQLPYYLEVKSLKSII
;
A
#
# COMPACT_ATOMS: atom_id res chain seq x y z
N MET A 1 -3.07 -18.41 23.59
CA MET A 1 -1.67 -18.00 23.83
C MET A 1 -1.30 -17.08 22.70
N TRP A 2 -1.17 -15.79 22.97
CA TRP A 2 -0.78 -14.78 21.96
C TRP A 2 0.74 -14.84 21.78
N ASP A 3 1.24 -14.63 20.56
CA ASP A 3 2.69 -14.53 20.34
C ASP A 3 3.26 -13.25 20.99
N ILE A 4 4.57 -13.19 21.21
CA ILE A 4 5.25 -12.09 21.92
C ILE A 4 5.06 -10.72 21.27
N ILE A 5 4.97 -10.66 19.95
CA ILE A 5 4.74 -9.44 19.16
C ILE A 5 3.33 -8.94 19.42
N VAL A 6 2.32 -9.81 19.24
CA VAL A 6 0.92 -9.48 19.52
C VAL A 6 0.72 -9.10 20.99
N ARG A 7 1.40 -9.79 21.93
CA ARG A 7 1.36 -9.42 23.35
C ARG A 7 1.91 -8.01 23.60
N ASN A 8 3.04 -7.66 22.99
CA ASN A 8 3.66 -6.34 23.18
C ASN A 8 2.79 -5.21 22.60
N PHE A 9 2.15 -5.45 21.47
CA PHE A 9 1.18 -4.51 20.89
C PHE A 9 -0.14 -4.43 21.68
N ASN A 10 -0.54 -5.51 22.32
CA ASN A 10 -1.72 -5.52 23.18
C ASN A 10 -1.49 -4.84 24.54
N ILE A 11 -0.24 -4.60 24.96
CA ILE A 11 0.06 -3.92 26.23
C ILE A 11 0.16 -2.41 25.98
N LEU A 12 -0.84 -1.68 26.47
CA LEU A 12 -0.81 -0.22 26.52
C LEU A 12 0.30 0.26 27.46
N ARG A 13 0.73 1.52 27.29
CA ARG A 13 1.78 2.16 28.12
C ARG A 13 1.52 2.13 29.63
N ASN A 14 0.25 2.08 30.03
CA ASN A 14 -0.16 2.01 31.43
C ASN A 14 -0.21 0.57 31.98
N GLY A 15 0.24 -0.42 31.21
CA GLY A 15 0.27 -1.83 31.58
C GLY A 15 -1.05 -2.58 31.37
N GLN A 16 -2.11 -1.92 30.88
CA GLN A 16 -3.37 -2.58 30.55
C GLN A 16 -3.24 -3.40 29.26
N VAL A 17 -3.93 -4.53 29.20
CA VAL A 17 -4.02 -5.37 28.01
C VAL A 17 -5.27 -4.97 27.23
N ASN A 18 -5.12 -4.45 26.02
CA ASN A 18 -6.20 -4.24 25.06
C ASN A 18 -6.12 -5.29 23.93
N SER A 19 -7.23 -5.54 23.25
CA SER A 19 -7.24 -6.33 22.01
C SER A 19 -6.89 -5.41 20.84
N SER A 20 -5.65 -5.45 20.35
CA SER A 20 -5.28 -4.79 19.09
C SER A 20 -5.41 -5.80 17.95
N PHE A 21 -6.07 -5.38 16.86
CA PHE A 21 -6.02 -6.15 15.61
C PHE A 21 -4.73 -5.77 14.91
N MET A 22 -3.75 -6.67 14.89
CA MET A 22 -2.49 -6.44 14.21
C MET A 22 -2.68 -6.65 12.71
N ALA A 23 -3.23 -5.64 12.01
CA ALA A 23 -3.47 -5.71 10.57
C ALA A 23 -2.15 -5.96 9.81
N GLN A 24 -1.07 -5.32 10.26
CA GLN A 24 0.25 -5.39 9.65
C GLN A 24 1.37 -5.26 10.68
N THR A 25 2.56 -5.77 10.32
CA THR A 25 3.82 -5.50 11.00
C THR A 25 4.73 -4.77 10.01
N ILE A 26 5.15 -3.56 10.36
CA ILE A 26 5.93 -2.71 9.45
C ILE A 26 7.33 -2.58 10.03
N PRO A 27 8.32 -3.35 9.52
CA PRO A 27 9.69 -3.27 9.98
C PRO A 27 10.38 -2.03 9.43
N GLY A 28 11.25 -1.43 10.23
CA GLY A 28 12.03 -0.25 9.87
C GLY A 28 13.03 0.09 10.97
N ASP A 29 14.04 0.90 10.66
CA ASP A 29 14.86 1.54 11.69
C ASP A 29 14.24 2.92 11.97
N PHE A 30 13.42 3.02 13.02
CA PHE A 30 12.61 4.21 13.29
C PHE A 30 13.30 5.21 14.21
N ASN A 31 14.34 4.78 14.92
CA ASN A 31 15.16 5.64 15.78
C ASN A 31 16.59 5.86 15.24
N ASN A 32 16.91 5.30 14.05
CA ASN A 32 18.20 5.39 13.37
C ASN A 32 19.36 4.85 14.24
N ASP A 33 19.14 3.70 14.89
CA ASP A 33 20.14 3.04 15.74
C ASP A 33 20.79 1.81 15.10
N GLY A 34 20.40 1.48 13.87
CA GLY A 34 20.90 0.36 13.07
C GLY A 34 20.20 -0.98 13.36
N TYR A 35 19.18 -1.00 14.23
CA TYR A 35 18.37 -2.18 14.50
C TYR A 35 16.98 -2.07 13.87
N ILE A 36 16.38 -3.24 13.63
CA ILE A 36 15.01 -3.31 13.12
C ILE A 36 14.05 -3.15 14.29
N ASP A 37 13.26 -2.08 14.21
CA ASP A 37 12.08 -1.78 14.99
C ASP A 37 10.80 -2.23 14.27
N ILE A 38 9.65 -2.08 14.92
CA ILE A 38 8.35 -2.39 14.32
C ILE A 38 7.36 -1.27 14.61
N PHE A 39 6.70 -0.81 13.56
CA PHE A 39 5.53 0.06 13.62
C PHE A 39 4.25 -0.73 13.36
N ASN A 40 3.21 -0.44 14.12
CA ASN A 40 1.84 -0.88 13.87
C ASN A 40 0.92 0.35 13.83
N PRO A 41 0.25 0.64 12.70
CA PRO A 41 -0.66 1.77 12.58
C PRO A 41 -1.98 1.55 13.33
N GLY A 42 -2.26 0.32 13.79
CA GLY A 42 -3.56 -0.12 14.30
C GLY A 42 -4.56 -0.34 13.15
N THR A 43 -5.83 -0.50 13.49
CA THR A 43 -6.97 -0.47 12.54
C THR A 43 -7.72 0.85 12.53
N GLY A 44 -7.28 1.83 13.33
CA GLY A 44 -7.98 3.12 13.43
C GLY A 44 -9.40 2.97 13.97
N SER A 45 -10.39 3.24 13.12
CA SER A 45 -11.82 3.16 13.42
C SER A 45 -12.58 2.05 12.70
N TYR A 46 -13.57 1.46 13.36
CA TYR A 46 -14.57 0.56 12.77
C TYR A 46 -15.97 1.09 13.04
N ALA A 47 -16.79 1.21 12.00
CA ALA A 47 -18.12 1.85 12.05
C ALA A 47 -18.07 3.28 12.67
N GLY A 48 -17.03 4.04 12.36
CA GLY A 48 -16.78 5.39 12.86
C GLY A 48 -16.32 5.47 14.33
N VAL A 49 -16.11 4.34 14.99
CA VAL A 49 -15.66 4.27 16.38
C VAL A 49 -14.17 3.90 16.41
N PRO A 50 -13.31 4.67 17.10
CA PRO A 50 -11.91 4.30 17.30
C PRO A 50 -11.80 2.99 18.08
N ILE A 51 -11.09 2.01 17.55
CA ILE A 51 -10.96 0.68 18.14
C ILE A 51 -9.52 0.28 18.45
N ASP A 52 -8.53 0.92 17.84
CA ASP A 52 -7.13 0.56 18.03
C ASP A 52 -6.18 1.75 17.91
N ASN A 53 -5.02 1.66 18.58
CA ASN A 53 -4.02 2.73 18.63
C ASN A 53 -2.80 2.40 17.77
N ALA A 54 -2.21 3.43 17.17
CA ALA A 54 -0.93 3.35 16.52
C ALA A 54 0.22 3.33 17.55
N GLN A 55 1.24 2.52 17.29
CA GLN A 55 2.34 2.29 18.24
C GLN A 55 3.62 1.80 17.57
N TRP A 56 4.74 2.13 18.20
CA TRP A 56 6.06 1.59 17.86
C TRP A 56 6.53 0.68 18.98
N ILE A 57 7.21 -0.38 18.59
CA ILE A 57 8.08 -1.14 19.48
C ILE A 57 9.50 -1.02 18.96
N ILE A 58 10.38 -0.48 19.79
CA ILE A 58 11.76 -0.15 19.44
C ILE A 58 12.69 -1.19 20.04
N TRP A 59 13.59 -1.77 19.25
CA TRP A 59 14.53 -2.76 19.73
C TRP A 59 15.57 -2.10 20.63
N ASN A 60 15.78 -2.67 21.81
CA ASN A 60 16.83 -2.25 22.72
C ASN A 60 17.94 -3.31 22.73
N PRO A 61 19.11 -3.04 22.12
CA PRO A 61 20.18 -4.03 22.03
C PRO A 61 20.85 -4.32 23.37
N THR A 62 20.73 -3.42 24.34
CA THR A 62 21.32 -3.59 25.68
C THR A 62 20.51 -4.59 26.50
N THR A 63 19.18 -4.42 26.55
CA THR A 63 18.29 -5.30 27.31
C THR A 63 17.82 -6.51 26.50
N LYS A 64 18.05 -6.52 25.18
CA LYS A 64 17.58 -7.53 24.22
C LYS A 64 16.07 -7.70 24.26
N SER A 65 15.36 -6.58 24.33
CA SER A 65 13.90 -6.51 24.42
C SER A 65 13.37 -5.36 23.58
N TYR A 66 12.07 -5.40 23.29
CA TYR A 66 11.37 -4.30 22.65
C TYR A 66 10.77 -3.33 23.68
N ASP A 67 10.96 -2.03 23.48
CA ASP A 67 10.38 -0.95 24.27
C ASP A 67 9.19 -0.32 23.53
N ASN A 68 8.02 -0.20 24.17
CA ASN A 68 6.87 0.48 23.57
C ASN A 68 7.08 2.01 23.55
N LYS A 69 6.97 2.63 22.38
CA LYS A 69 7.18 4.06 22.14
C LYS A 69 6.03 4.67 21.31
N LYS A 70 5.96 6.01 21.39
CA LYS A 70 5.06 6.87 20.60
C LYS A 70 5.92 7.96 20.02
N LEU A 71 6.29 7.76 18.77
CA LEU A 71 7.23 8.61 18.08
C LEU A 71 6.54 9.79 17.39
N PHE A 72 5.21 9.74 17.20
CA PHE A 72 4.45 10.91 16.71
C PHE A 72 4.74 12.18 17.51
N ASN A 73 5.02 13.29 16.84
CA ASN A 73 5.26 14.59 17.45
C ASN A 73 4.02 15.11 18.17
N ASP A 74 2.85 14.99 17.51
CA ASP A 74 1.57 15.17 18.19
C ASP A 74 1.32 14.00 19.15
N LYS A 75 1.57 14.24 20.44
CA LYS A 75 1.37 13.24 21.49
C LYS A 75 -0.10 12.96 21.77
N SER A 76 -1.04 13.74 21.22
CA SER A 76 -2.48 13.49 21.32
C SER A 76 -2.98 12.45 20.30
N LEU A 77 -2.33 12.33 19.13
CA LEU A 77 -2.70 11.40 18.06
C LEU A 77 -2.55 9.94 18.50
N GLN A 78 -3.65 9.27 18.86
CA GLN A 78 -3.61 7.85 19.30
C GLN A 78 -3.91 6.88 18.17
N TYR A 79 -4.75 7.27 17.21
CA TYR A 79 -5.24 6.43 16.13
C TYR A 79 -5.48 7.29 14.88
N PHE A 80 -5.57 6.67 13.72
CA PHE A 80 -5.96 7.32 12.47
C PHE A 80 -6.54 6.30 11.50
N GLY A 81 -7.28 6.79 10.50
CA GLY A 81 -7.87 5.96 9.44
C GLY A 81 -8.89 4.93 9.93
N GLY A 82 -9.16 3.91 9.11
CA GLY A 82 -10.19 2.89 9.41
C GLY A 82 -9.91 1.47 8.91
N ASN A 83 -9.02 1.32 7.93
CA ASN A 83 -8.43 0.03 7.57
C ASN A 83 -7.15 0.28 6.76
N GLN A 84 -6.01 0.32 7.46
CA GLN A 84 -4.70 0.40 6.82
C GLN A 84 -4.38 -0.97 6.24
N ARG A 85 -4.85 -1.25 5.01
CA ARG A 85 -4.69 -2.56 4.38
C ARG A 85 -3.26 -2.88 3.98
N ARG A 86 -2.52 -1.86 3.57
CA ARG A 86 -1.11 -1.98 3.18
C ARG A 86 -0.34 -0.76 3.62
N SER A 87 0.86 -0.99 4.14
CA SER A 87 1.81 0.04 4.50
C SER A 87 3.20 -0.40 4.08
N VAL A 88 4.01 0.54 3.62
CA VAL A 88 5.36 0.27 3.08
C VAL A 88 6.35 1.17 3.79
N SER A 89 7.37 0.56 4.40
CA SER A 89 8.50 1.28 4.98
C SER A 89 9.53 1.63 3.92
N TYR A 90 10.00 2.88 3.91
CA TYR A 90 10.97 3.38 2.96
C TYR A 90 11.60 4.68 3.48
N ASP A 91 12.90 4.92 3.29
CA ASP A 91 13.53 6.23 3.52
C ASP A 91 13.30 7.12 2.30
N ILE A 92 12.16 7.82 2.26
CA ILE A 92 11.66 8.42 1.01
C ILE A 92 12.44 9.68 0.62
N ASN A 93 12.97 10.36 1.62
CA ASN A 93 13.68 11.61 1.47
C ASN A 93 15.20 11.45 1.63
N LYS A 94 15.69 10.23 1.87
CA LYS A 94 17.10 9.86 2.03
C LYS A 94 17.75 10.57 3.23
N ASP A 95 17.00 10.78 4.30
CA ASP A 95 17.48 11.42 5.54
C ASP A 95 18.05 10.42 6.56
N GLY A 96 18.00 9.12 6.26
CA GLY A 96 18.49 8.05 7.09
C GLY A 96 17.46 7.54 8.11
N PHE A 97 16.24 8.08 8.14
CA PHE A 97 15.15 7.56 8.94
C PHE A 97 14.14 6.81 8.07
N THR A 98 13.55 5.76 8.63
CA THR A 98 12.50 5.01 7.92
C THR A 98 11.18 5.76 7.97
N ASP A 99 10.63 6.16 6.81
CA ASP A 99 9.26 6.64 6.69
C ASP A 99 8.29 5.48 6.40
N VAL A 100 6.99 5.75 6.49
CA VAL A 100 5.95 4.76 6.14
C VAL A 100 4.88 5.39 5.28
N VAL A 101 4.67 4.87 4.07
CA VAL A 101 3.51 5.21 3.25
C VAL A 101 2.39 4.22 3.52
N ILE A 102 1.18 4.73 3.70
CA ILE A 102 0.02 3.96 4.12
C ILE A 102 -1.07 4.06 3.04
N PHE A 103 -1.44 2.90 2.51
CA PHE A 103 -2.55 2.69 1.60
C PHE A 103 -3.80 2.42 2.43
N ASP A 104 -4.38 3.50 2.94
CA ASP A 104 -5.57 3.43 3.78
C ASP A 104 -6.81 3.24 2.91
N HIS A 105 -7.57 2.20 3.24
CA HIS A 105 -8.82 1.85 2.60
C HIS A 105 -9.98 2.71 3.11
N GLY A 106 -9.88 3.13 4.37
CA GLY A 106 -11.00 3.64 5.14
C GLY A 106 -11.83 2.57 5.82
N ASP A 107 -12.94 2.98 6.41
CA ASP A 107 -13.74 2.11 7.28
C ASP A 107 -14.44 1.00 6.47
N ASP A 108 -14.15 -0.27 6.76
CA ASP A 108 -14.75 -1.42 6.06
C ASP A 108 -16.29 -1.48 6.23
N SER A 109 -16.84 -0.83 7.26
CA SER A 109 -18.30 -0.74 7.46
C SER A 109 -18.97 0.37 6.66
N ALA A 110 -18.20 1.10 5.82
CA ALA A 110 -18.74 2.12 4.95
C ALA A 110 -19.75 1.54 3.96
N PRO A 111 -20.95 2.15 3.81
CA PRO A 111 -21.79 1.88 2.66
C PRO A 111 -21.01 2.16 1.36
N PRO A 112 -21.15 1.33 0.31
CA PRO A 112 -20.48 1.56 -0.97
C PRO A 112 -20.77 2.98 -1.50
N GLY A 113 -19.70 3.72 -1.83
CA GLY A 113 -19.79 5.07 -2.41
C GLY A 113 -19.93 6.22 -1.42
N ASP A 114 -19.95 5.97 -0.10
CA ASP A 114 -19.99 7.03 0.90
C ASP A 114 -18.57 7.55 1.23
N LEU A 115 -18.16 8.60 0.52
CA LEU A 115 -16.82 9.19 0.56
C LEU A 115 -16.38 9.66 1.96
N LYS A 116 -17.31 9.86 2.92
CA LYS A 116 -16.94 10.30 4.28
C LYS A 116 -16.13 9.24 5.04
N TYR A 117 -16.25 7.98 4.62
CA TYR A 117 -15.57 6.85 5.26
C TYR A 117 -14.31 6.42 4.52
N TRP A 118 -14.09 6.92 3.30
CA TRP A 118 -12.87 6.67 2.53
C TRP A 118 -11.73 7.51 3.09
N GLN A 119 -10.51 7.00 2.99
CA GLN A 119 -9.34 7.65 3.54
C GLN A 119 -8.30 7.91 2.45
N PRO A 120 -7.55 9.01 2.54
CA PRO A 120 -6.46 9.27 1.61
C PRO A 120 -5.32 8.29 1.83
N LEU A 121 -4.43 8.20 0.84
CA LEU A 121 -3.07 7.73 1.10
C LEU A 121 -2.43 8.66 2.14
N ARG A 122 -1.55 8.11 2.97
CA ARG A 122 -0.84 8.88 4.00
C ARG A 122 0.63 8.57 4.01
N ILE A 123 1.39 9.45 4.64
CA ILE A 123 2.77 9.19 5.02
C ILE A 123 2.95 9.49 6.51
N VAL A 124 3.58 8.56 7.21
CA VAL A 124 4.21 8.79 8.51
C VAL A 124 5.65 9.17 8.19
N LEU A 125 5.92 10.47 8.24
CA LEU A 125 7.17 11.06 7.79
C LEU A 125 8.03 11.43 9.00
N SER A 126 9.28 11.01 9.01
CA SER A 126 10.29 11.40 9.99
C SER A 126 10.54 12.91 9.93
N ASP A 127 10.84 13.51 11.09
CA ASP A 127 11.34 14.88 11.19
C ASP A 127 12.89 14.97 11.21
N GLY A 128 13.57 13.84 11.03
CA GLY A 128 15.02 13.70 11.08
C GLY A 128 15.61 13.79 12.49
N LYS A 129 14.78 13.81 13.53
CA LYS A 129 15.17 14.00 14.95
C LYS A 129 14.59 12.93 15.86
N GLY A 130 14.07 11.84 15.29
CA GLY A 130 13.40 10.74 16.00
C GLY A 130 11.92 11.00 16.31
N GLY A 131 11.35 12.08 15.77
CA GLY A 131 9.92 12.38 15.78
C GLY A 131 9.28 12.09 14.43
N TYR A 132 7.97 11.89 14.41
CA TYR A 132 7.21 11.61 13.20
C TYR A 132 5.94 12.44 13.11
N ASP A 133 5.57 12.82 11.89
CA ASP A 133 4.30 13.47 11.58
C ASP A 133 3.46 12.58 10.67
N LEU A 134 2.16 12.46 10.95
CA LEU A 134 1.21 11.87 10.01
C LEU A 134 0.71 12.94 9.04
N LYS A 135 0.86 12.72 7.74
CA LYS A 135 0.41 13.64 6.69
C LYS A 135 -0.43 12.92 5.66
N ASP A 136 -1.54 13.53 5.28
CA ASP A 136 -2.36 13.03 4.18
C ASP A 136 -1.73 13.41 2.82
N LEU A 137 -1.74 12.46 1.89
CA LEU A 137 -1.28 12.63 0.51
C LEU A 137 -2.47 12.93 -0.42
N THR A 138 -3.40 13.79 0.02
CA THR A 138 -4.61 14.15 -0.76
C THR A 138 -4.31 14.82 -2.10
N ASN A 139 -3.11 15.38 -2.26
CA ASN A 139 -2.73 16.12 -3.45
C ASN A 139 -2.16 15.25 -4.58
N ILE A 140 -1.83 13.98 -4.34
CA ILE A 140 -1.16 13.12 -5.34
C ILE A 140 -2.14 12.29 -6.17
N THR A 141 -3.40 12.22 -5.75
CA THR A 141 -4.52 11.67 -6.54
C THR A 141 -5.64 12.70 -6.60
N PRO A 142 -6.27 12.93 -7.76
CA PRO A 142 -7.34 13.92 -7.90
C PRO A 142 -8.59 13.58 -7.07
N LYS A 143 -8.71 12.35 -6.54
CA LYS A 143 -9.86 11.87 -5.76
C LYS A 143 -9.42 10.88 -4.69
N LEU A 144 -10.16 10.86 -3.57
CA LEU A 144 -10.14 9.73 -2.65
C LEU A 144 -10.56 8.47 -3.40
N MET A 145 -9.81 7.41 -3.22
CA MET A 145 -10.08 6.12 -3.82
C MET A 145 -10.07 5.05 -2.75
N TYR A 146 -10.81 3.97 -3.00
CA TYR A 146 -10.95 2.86 -2.08
C TYR A 146 -9.68 1.98 -2.17
N ASN A 147 -8.57 2.38 -1.54
CA ASN A 147 -7.28 1.72 -1.72
C ASN A 147 -7.31 0.30 -1.12
N HIS A 148 -7.02 -0.72 -1.92
CA HIS A 148 -6.95 -2.11 -1.46
C HIS A 148 -5.53 -2.51 -1.07
N SER A 149 -4.54 -2.04 -1.81
CA SER A 149 -3.12 -2.30 -1.60
C SER A 149 -2.27 -1.32 -2.41
N GLY A 150 -0.95 -1.46 -2.31
CA GLY A 150 0.01 -0.74 -3.11
C GLY A 150 1.44 -1.09 -2.73
N ASP A 151 2.37 -0.55 -3.51
CA ASP A 151 3.80 -0.72 -3.27
C ASP A 151 4.59 0.49 -3.76
N ILE A 152 5.85 0.56 -3.36
CA ILE A 152 6.74 1.68 -3.68
C ILE A 152 8.04 1.15 -4.27
N GLY A 153 8.48 1.74 -5.38
CA GLY A 153 9.72 1.39 -6.06
C GLY A 153 9.98 2.27 -7.27
N ASP A 154 11.24 2.44 -7.66
CA ASP A 154 11.63 3.26 -8.81
C ASP A 154 11.35 2.48 -10.10
N LEU A 155 10.27 2.82 -10.81
CA LEU A 155 9.83 2.17 -12.05
C LEU A 155 10.41 2.87 -13.28
N ASN A 156 10.85 4.12 -13.15
CA ASN A 156 11.33 4.93 -14.26
C ASN A 156 12.86 5.21 -14.22
N ASN A 157 13.55 4.63 -13.24
CA ASN A 157 14.98 4.75 -12.94
C ASN A 157 15.45 6.21 -12.83
N ASP A 158 14.62 7.10 -12.29
CA ASP A 158 14.98 8.51 -12.05
C ASP A 158 15.64 8.75 -10.68
N GLY A 159 15.73 7.71 -9.85
CA GLY A 159 16.33 7.73 -8.53
C GLY A 159 15.38 8.17 -7.41
N TYR A 160 14.11 8.43 -7.72
CA TYR A 160 13.02 8.64 -6.76
C TYR A 160 12.05 7.46 -6.82
N PRO A 161 11.59 6.97 -5.66
CA PRO A 161 10.64 5.87 -5.66
C PRO A 161 9.27 6.32 -6.15
N ASP A 162 8.66 5.54 -7.05
CA ASP A 162 7.29 5.74 -7.49
C ASP A 162 6.31 5.02 -6.57
N LEU A 163 5.07 5.49 -6.50
CA LEU A 163 3.98 4.86 -5.76
C LEU A 163 2.99 4.22 -6.71
N VAL A 164 2.70 2.94 -6.53
CA VAL A 164 1.63 2.23 -7.23
C VAL A 164 0.52 1.87 -6.25
N SER A 165 -0.72 2.27 -6.53
CA SER A 165 -1.87 1.92 -5.70
C SER A 165 -2.92 1.16 -6.50
N ALA A 166 -3.44 0.10 -5.90
CA ALA A 166 -4.54 -0.70 -6.41
C ALA A 166 -5.82 -0.37 -5.64
N THR A 167 -6.89 -0.05 -6.36
CA THR A 167 -8.18 0.34 -5.78
C THR A 167 -9.33 -0.55 -6.28
N GLY A 168 -9.01 -1.81 -6.61
CA GLY A 168 -9.92 -2.73 -7.28
C GLY A 168 -9.97 -2.44 -8.78
N ASN A 169 -10.93 -1.62 -9.20
CA ASN A 169 -11.20 -1.36 -10.63
C ASN A 169 -10.08 -0.56 -11.32
N THR A 170 -9.34 0.21 -10.54
CA THR A 170 -8.30 1.12 -11.02
C THR A 170 -6.97 0.76 -10.38
N ILE A 171 -5.91 0.98 -11.15
CA ILE A 171 -4.54 1.08 -10.66
C ILE A 171 -3.95 2.39 -11.15
N TYR A 172 -3.18 3.06 -10.32
CA TYR A 172 -2.46 4.27 -10.73
C TYR A 172 -1.04 4.28 -10.21
N ILE A 173 -0.19 4.98 -10.94
CA ILE A 173 1.21 5.23 -10.60
C ILE A 173 1.36 6.73 -10.38
N SER A 174 1.82 7.12 -9.20
CA SER A 174 2.22 8.48 -8.88
C SER A 174 3.74 8.53 -8.88
N TRP A 175 4.30 9.24 -9.86
CA TRP A 175 5.75 9.28 -10.10
C TRP A 175 6.51 9.96 -8.97
N GLY A 176 7.65 9.42 -8.57
CA GLY A 176 8.52 9.96 -7.55
C GLY A 176 9.03 11.36 -7.91
N ILE A 177 9.16 12.23 -6.91
CA ILE A 177 9.75 13.57 -7.06
C ILE A 177 10.61 13.91 -5.84
N SER A 178 11.57 14.82 -6.02
CA SER A 178 12.54 15.16 -4.97
C SER A 178 11.95 15.92 -3.77
N ASN A 179 10.82 16.59 -3.97
CA ASN A 179 10.24 17.50 -2.98
C ASN A 179 8.96 16.91 -2.43
N TYR A 180 8.67 17.18 -1.15
CA TYR A 180 7.38 16.85 -0.54
C TYR A 180 6.22 17.29 -1.47
N PRO A 181 5.23 16.42 -1.75
CA PRO A 181 4.90 15.18 -1.04
C PRO A 181 5.65 13.92 -1.51
N TYR A 182 6.75 14.08 -2.24
CA TYR A 182 7.63 13.03 -2.79
C TYR A 182 6.99 12.19 -3.91
N PHE A 183 5.72 12.45 -4.22
CA PHE A 183 5.02 11.87 -5.36
C PHE A 183 4.28 12.95 -6.14
N SER A 184 4.24 12.77 -7.46
CA SER A 184 3.62 13.69 -8.41
C SER A 184 2.11 13.47 -8.53
N ASN A 185 1.37 14.55 -8.70
CA ASN A 185 -0.07 14.48 -8.99
C ASN A 185 -0.39 14.18 -10.47
N ASN A 186 0.63 14.17 -11.33
CA ASN A 186 0.52 13.69 -12.70
C ASN A 186 0.69 12.17 -12.69
N VAL A 187 -0.42 11.45 -12.63
CA VAL A 187 -0.44 10.00 -12.47
C VAL A 187 -0.60 9.27 -13.80
N ALA A 188 0.07 8.12 -13.95
CA ALA A 188 -0.32 7.13 -14.95
C ALA A 188 -1.50 6.30 -14.42
N TYR A 189 -2.46 5.97 -15.27
CA TYR A 189 -3.75 5.43 -14.86
C TYR A 189 -4.17 4.23 -15.71
N PHE A 190 -4.59 3.16 -15.04
CA PHE A 190 -5.19 1.97 -15.64
C PHE A 190 -6.56 1.77 -15.02
N SER A 191 -7.58 1.55 -15.85
CA SER A 191 -8.96 1.39 -15.39
C SER A 191 -9.70 0.34 -16.23
N VAL A 192 -10.42 -0.55 -15.56
CA VAL A 192 -11.33 -1.49 -16.23
C VAL A 192 -12.70 -0.87 -16.54
N ASP A 193 -13.00 0.33 -16.04
CA ASP A 193 -14.26 1.04 -16.28
C ASP A 193 -14.26 1.69 -17.67
N TYR A 194 -14.16 0.84 -18.70
CA TYR A 194 -14.04 1.21 -20.11
C TYR A 194 -15.24 2.03 -20.62
N PHE A 195 -16.40 1.91 -19.98
CA PHE A 195 -17.62 2.63 -20.37
C PHE A 195 -17.74 4.02 -19.72
N ASN A 196 -16.92 4.31 -18.71
CA ASN A 196 -16.90 5.60 -18.05
C ASN A 196 -15.79 6.49 -18.63
N SER A 197 -16.20 7.42 -19.50
CA SER A 197 -15.32 8.43 -20.11
C SER A 197 -14.52 9.29 -19.13
N LYS A 198 -14.79 9.22 -17.82
CA LYS A 198 -14.03 9.93 -16.77
C LYS A 198 -12.90 9.11 -16.16
N LEU A 199 -12.78 7.81 -16.48
CA LEU A 199 -11.78 6.87 -15.96
C LEU A 199 -11.07 6.16 -17.11
N VAL A 200 -10.68 6.91 -18.13
CA VAL A 200 -9.95 6.39 -19.28
C VAL A 200 -8.54 5.98 -18.83
N SER A 201 -8.08 4.81 -19.27
CA SER A 201 -6.69 4.43 -19.07
C SER A 201 -5.79 5.35 -19.89
N ASP A 202 -4.91 6.05 -19.20
CA ASP A 202 -3.86 6.89 -19.77
C ASP A 202 -2.59 6.61 -18.98
N ASN A 203 -1.70 5.82 -19.58
CA ASN A 203 -0.43 5.49 -18.94
C ASN A 203 0.61 6.63 -19.06
N GLY A 204 0.28 7.76 -19.69
CA GLY A 204 1.20 8.87 -19.96
C GLY A 204 2.14 8.64 -21.17
N PHE A 205 2.02 7.49 -21.85
CA PHE A 205 2.85 7.11 -23.01
C PHE A 205 2.02 6.94 -24.29
N GLY A 206 0.73 7.29 -24.26
CA GLY A 206 -0.18 7.17 -25.38
C GLY A 206 -0.74 5.76 -25.60
N ASP A 207 -0.57 4.84 -24.64
CA ASP A 207 -1.22 3.53 -24.68
C ASP A 207 -2.49 3.52 -23.83
N ASN A 208 -3.54 2.89 -24.34
CA ASN A 208 -4.76 2.58 -23.60
C ASN A 208 -4.71 1.11 -23.17
N VAL A 209 -4.53 0.85 -21.87
CA VAL A 209 -4.17 -0.49 -21.36
C VAL A 209 -5.09 -0.91 -20.20
N PRO A 210 -6.42 -1.00 -20.44
CA PRO A 210 -7.37 -1.33 -19.38
C PRO A 210 -7.18 -2.74 -18.79
N GLN A 211 -6.51 -3.64 -19.53
CA GLN A 211 -6.15 -4.99 -19.06
C GLN A 211 -5.11 -4.99 -17.93
N ALA A 212 -4.41 -3.86 -17.74
CA ALA A 212 -3.45 -3.67 -16.67
C ALA A 212 -4.10 -3.23 -15.34
N ALA A 213 -5.41 -3.02 -15.29
CA ALA A 213 -6.16 -2.61 -14.10
C ALA A 213 -6.81 -3.81 -13.39
N GLY A 214 -7.77 -3.59 -12.47
CA GLY A 214 -8.57 -4.69 -11.91
C GLY A 214 -7.82 -5.56 -10.89
N ALA A 215 -6.95 -4.97 -10.06
CA ALA A 215 -6.15 -5.68 -9.06
C ALA A 215 -6.45 -5.19 -7.63
N ASP A 216 -6.22 -6.07 -6.67
CA ASP A 216 -6.37 -5.80 -5.23
C ASP A 216 -5.01 -5.78 -4.50
N ILE A 217 -3.97 -6.39 -5.09
CA ILE A 217 -2.62 -6.54 -4.50
C ILE A 217 -1.58 -6.11 -5.53
N ILE A 218 -0.59 -5.34 -5.08
CA ILE A 218 0.55 -4.88 -5.87
C ILE A 218 1.85 -5.31 -5.20
N THR A 219 2.83 -5.68 -6.01
CA THR A 219 4.24 -5.80 -5.61
C THR A 219 5.12 -5.31 -6.74
N ILE A 220 6.16 -4.56 -6.43
CA ILE A 220 7.13 -4.04 -7.39
C ILE A 220 8.44 -4.82 -7.26
N ALA A 221 8.95 -5.33 -8.39
CA ALA A 221 10.24 -6.02 -8.45
C ALA A 221 10.72 -6.12 -9.90
N ASP A 222 12.03 -6.11 -10.14
CA ASP A 222 12.61 -6.53 -11.43
C ASP A 222 12.53 -8.06 -11.56
N ILE A 223 11.52 -8.56 -12.28
CA ILE A 223 11.20 -10.00 -12.36
C ILE A 223 12.01 -10.66 -13.47
N ASN A 224 12.25 -9.93 -14.56
CA ASN A 224 12.91 -10.44 -15.75
C ASN A 224 14.43 -10.13 -15.78
N LYS A 225 14.94 -9.39 -14.79
CA LYS A 225 16.33 -8.95 -14.65
C LYS A 225 16.80 -8.03 -15.76
N ASP A 226 15.92 -7.18 -16.28
CA ASP A 226 16.24 -6.21 -17.32
C ASP A 226 16.70 -4.83 -16.78
N GLY A 227 16.72 -4.68 -15.45
CA GLY A 227 17.11 -3.45 -14.77
C GLY A 227 15.97 -2.44 -14.62
N TRP A 228 14.74 -2.79 -15.01
CA TRP A 228 13.54 -2.03 -14.73
C TRP A 228 12.66 -2.80 -13.75
N ASN A 229 12.14 -2.11 -12.74
CA ASN A 229 11.17 -2.72 -11.87
C ASN A 229 9.84 -2.94 -12.62
N ASP A 230 9.29 -4.14 -12.50
CA ASP A 230 7.99 -4.58 -13.01
C ASP A 230 6.90 -4.52 -11.93
N ILE A 231 5.65 -4.77 -12.32
CA ILE A 231 4.51 -4.82 -11.40
C ILE A 231 3.89 -6.22 -11.39
N ILE A 232 3.83 -6.84 -10.22
CA ILE A 232 3.09 -8.08 -9.96
C ILE A 232 1.71 -7.71 -9.42
N GLN A 233 0.66 -8.26 -10.03
CA GLN A 233 -0.72 -7.97 -9.67
C GLN A 233 -1.46 -9.21 -9.19
N GLY A 234 -1.98 -9.12 -7.96
CA GLY A 234 -2.95 -10.06 -7.43
C GLY A 234 -4.37 -9.51 -7.57
N CYS A 235 -5.28 -10.31 -8.13
CA CYS A 235 -6.67 -9.90 -8.36
C CYS A 235 -7.66 -11.00 -7.96
N ALA A 236 -8.89 -10.61 -7.61
CA ALA A 236 -10.00 -11.53 -7.49
C ALA A 236 -10.39 -12.11 -8.86
N GLU A 237 -9.83 -13.27 -9.21
CA GLU A 237 -10.07 -13.89 -10.52
C GLU A 237 -11.55 -14.21 -10.74
N MET A 238 -12.09 -13.90 -11.93
CA MET A 238 -13.52 -14.05 -12.27
C MET A 238 -14.51 -13.40 -11.29
N SER A 239 -14.10 -12.32 -10.60
CA SER A 239 -15.01 -11.61 -9.71
C SER A 239 -16.25 -11.13 -10.47
N MET A 240 -17.44 -11.57 -10.05
CA MET A 240 -18.74 -11.03 -10.51
C MET A 240 -18.94 -9.54 -10.13
N ARG A 241 -17.93 -8.89 -9.54
CA ARG A 241 -17.93 -7.46 -9.20
C ARG A 241 -18.08 -6.56 -10.42
N TYR A 242 -17.77 -7.07 -11.61
CA TYR A 242 -17.98 -6.37 -12.87
C TYR A 242 -19.32 -6.83 -13.43
N ASP A 243 -20.32 -5.96 -13.34
CA ASP A 243 -21.67 -6.13 -13.86
C ASP A 243 -21.73 -6.29 -15.39
N THR A 244 -20.62 -5.97 -16.06
CA THR A 244 -20.39 -6.15 -17.48
C THR A 244 -19.31 -7.20 -17.70
N TYR A 245 -19.57 -8.14 -18.62
CA TYR A 245 -18.55 -9.05 -19.12
C TYR A 245 -17.45 -8.19 -19.76
N LEU A 246 -16.34 -7.99 -19.04
CA LEU A 246 -15.14 -7.40 -19.64
C LEU A 246 -14.75 -8.25 -20.85
N PRO A 247 -14.26 -7.66 -21.94
CA PRO A 247 -13.88 -8.42 -23.14
C PRO A 247 -12.58 -9.23 -22.95
N TRP A 248 -12.05 -9.30 -21.72
CA TRP A 248 -10.89 -10.08 -21.31
C TRP A 248 -11.09 -10.65 -19.90
N ASP A 249 -10.37 -11.72 -19.58
CA ASP A 249 -10.37 -12.30 -18.24
C ASP A 249 -9.52 -11.46 -17.26
N ILE A 250 -10.02 -11.29 -16.04
CA ILE A 250 -9.21 -10.82 -14.91
C ILE A 250 -8.56 -12.05 -14.26
N LYS A 251 -7.25 -12.21 -14.48
CA LYS A 251 -6.37 -13.22 -13.84
C LYS A 251 -5.18 -12.55 -13.18
N ASN A 252 -4.56 -13.22 -12.21
CA ASN A 252 -3.30 -12.72 -11.66
C ASN A 252 -2.30 -12.52 -12.81
N ARG A 253 -1.48 -11.46 -12.76
CA ARG A 253 -0.68 -11.06 -13.93
C ARG A 253 0.57 -10.31 -13.54
N LEU A 254 1.52 -10.27 -14.46
CA LEU A 254 2.69 -9.42 -14.42
C LEU A 254 2.51 -8.32 -15.46
N LEU A 255 2.92 -7.10 -15.11
CA LEU A 255 3.13 -6.02 -16.05
C LEU A 255 4.63 -5.80 -16.18
N ILE A 256 5.19 -6.22 -17.31
CA ILE A 256 6.60 -6.04 -17.63
C ILE A 256 6.83 -4.62 -18.10
N ASN A 257 7.73 -3.93 -17.42
CA ASN A 257 8.12 -2.57 -17.74
C ASN A 257 8.83 -2.55 -19.10
N GLN A 258 8.34 -1.75 -20.04
CA GLN A 258 8.93 -1.63 -21.38
C GLN A 258 10.04 -0.56 -21.43
N GLY A 259 10.53 -0.15 -20.26
CA GLY A 259 11.50 0.90 -20.04
C GLY A 259 10.85 2.22 -19.60
N LYS A 260 11.54 2.93 -18.70
CA LYS A 260 11.15 4.28 -18.20
C LYS A 260 9.75 4.35 -17.58
N GLY A 261 9.26 3.24 -17.01
CA GLY A 261 7.95 3.16 -16.38
C GLY A 261 6.79 2.94 -17.36
N ARG A 262 7.06 2.63 -18.64
CA ARG A 262 6.01 2.39 -19.63
C ARG A 262 5.47 0.96 -19.53
N PHE A 263 4.20 0.81 -19.16
CA PHE A 263 3.48 -0.47 -19.21
C PHE A 263 2.45 -0.47 -20.33
N ASN A 264 2.53 -1.44 -21.24
CA ASN A 264 1.61 -1.59 -22.37
C ASN A 264 1.16 -3.04 -22.56
N GLN A 265 0.26 -3.27 -23.52
CA GLN A 265 -0.35 -4.59 -23.73
C GLN A 265 0.66 -5.69 -24.06
N ASN A 266 1.80 -5.37 -24.69
CA ASN A 266 2.85 -6.35 -25.01
C ASN A 266 3.61 -6.83 -23.77
N GLY A 267 3.61 -6.04 -22.70
CA GLY A 267 4.24 -6.38 -21.42
C GLY A 267 3.34 -7.15 -20.47
N ILE A 268 2.10 -7.48 -20.84
CA ILE A 268 1.19 -8.18 -19.93
C ILE A 268 1.40 -9.68 -20.03
N ILE A 269 1.74 -10.32 -18.91
CA ILE A 269 1.83 -11.76 -18.79
C ILE A 269 0.73 -12.25 -17.84
N GLN A 270 -0.26 -12.97 -18.36
CA GLN A 270 -1.29 -13.59 -17.54
C GLN A 270 -0.74 -14.85 -16.86
N LEU A 271 -0.94 -14.96 -15.55
CA LEU A 271 -0.61 -16.16 -14.80
C LEU A 271 -1.72 -17.22 -14.96
N PRO A 272 -1.41 -18.51 -14.75
CA PRO A 272 -2.39 -19.58 -14.87
C PRO A 272 -3.60 -19.39 -13.96
N TYR A 273 -4.79 -19.72 -14.46
CA TYR A 273 -6.04 -19.58 -13.73
C TYR A 273 -6.19 -20.65 -12.64
N TYR A 274 -6.63 -20.27 -11.43
CA TYR A 274 -6.64 -21.23 -10.30
C TYR A 274 -7.58 -22.43 -10.52
N LEU A 275 -8.67 -22.31 -11.30
CA LEU A 275 -9.55 -23.45 -11.59
C LEU A 275 -9.06 -24.32 -12.77
N GLU A 276 -8.26 -23.79 -13.70
CA GLU A 276 -7.65 -24.60 -14.76
C GLU A 276 -6.66 -25.62 -14.16
N VAL A 277 -5.95 -25.25 -13.10
CA VAL A 277 -4.97 -26.12 -12.41
C VAL A 277 -5.65 -27.25 -11.60
N LYS A 278 -6.94 -27.15 -11.24
CA LYS A 278 -7.66 -28.27 -10.59
C LYS A 278 -7.84 -29.48 -11.51
N SER A 279 -7.74 -29.30 -12.82
CA SER A 279 -7.75 -30.42 -13.79
C SER A 279 -6.45 -31.25 -13.78
N LEU A 280 -5.38 -30.78 -13.12
CA LEU A 280 -4.10 -31.47 -12.98
C LEU A 280 -3.98 -32.32 -11.70
N LYS A 281 -5.08 -32.56 -10.97
CA LYS A 281 -5.08 -33.53 -9.85
C LYS A 281 -5.11 -34.97 -10.35
N SER A 282 -3.96 -35.49 -10.77
CA SER A 282 -3.53 -36.87 -10.50
C SER A 282 -2.06 -37.09 -10.85
N ILE A 283 -1.14 -36.51 -10.08
CA ILE A 283 0.16 -37.13 -9.87
C ILE A 283 0.44 -37.03 -8.36
N ILE A 284 0.06 -38.09 -7.65
CA ILE A 284 0.67 -38.49 -6.38
C ILE A 284 1.98 -39.19 -6.75
#